data_AF-A0A084SKT0-F1
#
_entry.id   AF-A0A084SKT0-F1
#
_cell.length_a   1.000
_cell.length_b   1.000
_cell.length_c   1.000
_cell.angle_alpha   90.00
_cell.angle_beta   90.00
_cell.angle_gamma   90.00
#
_symmetry.space_group_name_H-M   'P 1'
#
loop_
_entity.id
_entity.type
_entity.pdbx_description
1 polymer ?
#
loop_
_entity_poly.entity_id
_entity_poly.type
_entity_poly.pdbx_seq_one_letter_code
_entity_poly.pdbx_strand_id
1 'polypeptide(L)'
;MMHNMDTTESWSGEGVGTSVESFLAHINREVPEYSPTEVADAVMSALCERLPGGLVQELREQFPEGLRRLFERSWKDRTAPAQKFEKDDFYLDIAERLQVEPENVRLVLHVFFGSLHSQITEKLAQKIRAEMPPNIAGTFDAARRDADLPR
;
A
#
# COMPACT_ATOMS: atom_id res chain seq x y z
N MET A 1 15.84 -27.71 -18.44
CA MET A 1 15.86 -26.24 -18.38
C MET A 1 14.75 -25.82 -17.44
N MET A 2 15.12 -25.26 -16.29
CA MET A 2 14.19 -24.75 -15.30
C MET A 2 13.59 -23.45 -15.85
N HIS A 3 12.26 -23.39 -15.97
CA HIS A 3 11.57 -22.14 -16.29
C HIS A 3 11.69 -21.23 -15.08
N ASN A 4 12.45 -20.13 -15.21
CA ASN A 4 12.43 -19.03 -14.26
C ASN A 4 11.05 -18.36 -14.37
N MET A 5 10.13 -18.72 -13.47
CA MET A 5 8.91 -17.95 -13.23
C MET A 5 9.26 -16.72 -12.39
N ASP A 6 9.90 -15.72 -13.01
CA ASP A 6 10.14 -14.39 -12.42
C ASP A 6 9.50 -13.28 -13.27
N THR A 7 8.34 -13.57 -13.86
CA THR A 7 7.51 -12.55 -14.51
C THR A 7 6.07 -12.79 -14.13
N THR A 8 5.72 -12.47 -12.88
CA THR A 8 4.33 -12.27 -12.50
C THR A 8 4.04 -10.77 -12.55
N GLU A 9 3.77 -10.28 -13.76
CA GLU A 9 2.98 -9.07 -13.91
C GLU A 9 1.53 -9.43 -13.57
N SER A 10 1.17 -9.38 -12.28
CA SER A 10 -0.25 -9.47 -11.91
C SER A 10 -0.86 -8.08 -11.97
N TRP A 11 -1.60 -7.84 -13.05
CA TRP A 11 -2.51 -6.70 -13.23
C TRP A 11 -3.95 -7.22 -13.45
N SER A 12 -4.34 -8.31 -12.77
CA SER A 12 -5.66 -8.93 -12.96
C SER A 12 -6.66 -8.65 -11.83
N GLY A 13 -6.25 -8.02 -10.73
CA GLY A 13 -7.11 -7.87 -9.54
C GLY A 13 -7.44 -9.20 -8.83
N GLU A 14 -6.77 -10.30 -9.23
CA GLU A 14 -6.96 -11.64 -8.65
C GLU A 14 -6.15 -11.88 -7.36
N GLY A 15 -5.32 -10.90 -6.93
CA GLY A 15 -4.51 -11.03 -5.72
C GLY A 15 -3.31 -11.98 -5.86
N VAL A 16 -2.80 -12.20 -7.08
CA VAL A 16 -1.55 -12.97 -7.30
C VAL A 16 -0.33 -12.13 -6.92
N GLY A 17 -0.49 -10.79 -6.92
CA GLY A 17 0.53 -9.83 -6.50
C GLY A 17 1.70 -9.71 -7.46
N THR A 18 2.59 -8.76 -7.19
CA THR A 18 3.85 -8.58 -7.90
C THR A 18 5.01 -8.97 -6.99
N SER A 19 6.20 -9.17 -7.57
CA SER A 19 7.41 -9.33 -6.76
C SER A 19 7.74 -8.06 -5.97
N VAL A 20 8.64 -8.18 -4.99
CA VAL A 20 9.13 -7.04 -4.20
C VAL A 20 9.82 -6.03 -5.12
N GLU A 21 10.59 -6.51 -6.09
CA GLU A 21 11.32 -5.71 -7.06
C GLU A 21 10.36 -4.88 -7.91
N SER A 22 9.31 -5.51 -8.47
CA SER A 22 8.30 -4.80 -9.26
C SER A 22 7.51 -3.78 -8.43
N PHE A 23 7.17 -4.12 -7.19
CA PHE A 23 6.48 -3.23 -6.26
C PHE A 23 7.31 -1.97 -5.97
N LEU A 24 8.59 -2.13 -5.63
CA LEU A 24 9.49 -1.02 -5.33
C LEU A 24 9.91 -0.26 -6.59
N ALA A 25 10.05 -0.93 -7.73
CA ALA A 25 10.35 -0.28 -9.01
C ALA A 25 9.21 0.64 -9.45
N HIS A 26 7.95 0.27 -9.21
CA HIS A 26 6.81 1.17 -9.45
C HIS A 26 6.93 2.43 -8.60
N ILE A 27 7.15 2.29 -7.28
CA ILE A 27 7.31 3.45 -6.39
C ILE A 27 8.46 4.35 -6.86
N ASN A 28 9.63 3.76 -7.13
CA ASN A 28 10.81 4.50 -7.59
C ASN A 28 10.61 5.20 -8.94
N ARG A 29 9.77 4.66 -9.82
CA ARG A 29 9.49 5.29 -11.12
C ARG A 29 8.61 6.53 -10.98
N GLU A 30 7.62 6.49 -10.10
CA GLU A 30 6.63 7.57 -9.97
C GLU A 30 7.05 8.66 -8.97
N VAL A 31 7.86 8.31 -7.96
CA VAL A 31 8.43 9.24 -6.96
C VAL A 31 9.94 8.99 -6.75
N PRO A 32 10.77 9.21 -7.78
CA PRO A 32 12.21 8.90 -7.76
C PRO A 32 13.02 9.71 -6.73
N GLU A 33 12.45 10.79 -6.19
CA GLU A 33 13.07 11.62 -5.17
C GLU A 33 13.11 10.96 -3.77
N TYR A 34 12.33 9.88 -3.55
CA TYR A 34 12.28 9.16 -2.28
C TYR A 34 12.81 7.74 -2.40
N SER A 35 13.33 7.21 -1.28
CA SER A 35 13.65 5.79 -1.19
C SER A 35 12.36 4.96 -1.28
N PRO A 36 12.23 4.03 -2.25
CA PRO A 36 10.99 3.27 -2.43
C PRO A 36 10.69 2.37 -1.23
N THR A 37 11.73 1.89 -0.53
CA THR A 37 11.55 1.09 0.69
C THR A 37 11.06 1.92 1.87
N GLU A 38 11.53 3.16 2.01
CA GLU A 38 11.08 4.05 3.09
C GLU A 38 9.63 4.50 2.84
N VAL A 39 9.28 4.83 1.59
CA VAL A 39 7.88 5.09 1.19
C VAL A 39 6.99 3.91 1.53
N ALA A 40 7.40 2.71 1.13
CA ALA A 40 6.63 1.50 1.38
C ALA A 40 6.42 1.27 2.90
N ASP A 41 7.48 1.36 3.69
CA ASP A 41 7.43 1.13 5.14
C ASP A 41 6.60 2.21 5.87
N ALA A 42 6.78 3.48 5.52
CA ALA A 42 6.08 4.59 6.14
C ALA A 42 4.57 4.50 5.91
N VAL A 43 4.15 4.31 4.65
CA VAL A 43 2.73 4.25 4.31
C VAL A 43 2.10 2.96 4.83
N MET A 44 2.76 1.81 4.69
CA MET A 44 2.22 0.54 5.20
C MET A 44 2.07 0.55 6.71
N SER A 45 3.05 1.09 7.44
CA SER A 45 3.00 1.17 8.89
C SER A 45 1.89 2.11 9.35
N ALA A 46 1.80 3.32 8.77
CA ALA A 46 0.74 4.26 9.08
C ALA A 46 -0.65 3.68 8.77
N LEU A 47 -0.79 2.94 7.65
CA LEU A 47 -2.04 2.28 7.28
C LEU A 47 -2.41 1.18 8.29
N CYS A 48 -1.48 0.27 8.60
CA CYS A 48 -1.72 -0.84 9.51
C CYS A 48 -2.04 -0.41 10.95
N GLU A 49 -1.58 0.77 11.37
CA GLU A 49 -1.93 1.35 12.68
C GLU A 49 -3.40 1.81 12.76
N ARG A 50 -4.03 2.10 11.62
CA ARG A 50 -5.39 2.64 11.54
C ARG A 50 -6.43 1.59 11.18
N LEU A 51 -6.01 0.54 10.46
CA LEU A 51 -6.89 -0.55 10.08
C LEU A 51 -7.18 -1.49 11.27
N PRO A 52 -8.40 -2.06 11.35
CA PRO A 52 -8.70 -3.09 12.32
C PRO A 52 -7.79 -4.32 12.12
N GLY A 53 -7.37 -4.96 13.22
CA GLY A 53 -6.43 -6.09 13.19
C GLY A 53 -6.81 -7.23 12.25
N GLY A 54 -8.09 -7.58 12.18
CA GLY A 54 -8.59 -8.61 11.25
C GLY A 54 -8.36 -8.24 9.78
N LEU A 55 -8.45 -6.95 9.44
CA LEU A 55 -8.22 -6.47 8.07
C LEU A 55 -6.74 -6.42 7.72
N VAL A 56 -5.87 -6.09 8.69
CA VAL A 56 -4.41 -6.19 8.53
C VAL A 56 -3.99 -7.65 8.28
N GLN A 57 -4.62 -8.60 8.98
CA GLN A 57 -4.38 -10.03 8.78
C GLN A 57 -4.82 -10.48 7.37
N GLU A 58 -6.02 -10.09 6.93
CA GLU A 58 -6.48 -10.36 5.55
C GLU A 58 -5.55 -9.76 4.49
N LEU A 59 -5.03 -8.55 4.73
CA LEU A 59 -4.05 -7.89 3.86
C LEU A 59 -2.75 -8.67 3.75
N ARG A 60 -2.19 -9.08 4.90
CA ARG A 60 -0.97 -9.91 4.95
C ARG A 60 -1.15 -11.24 4.19
N GLU A 61 -2.33 -11.86 4.28
CA GLU A 61 -2.62 -13.14 3.63
C GLU A 61 -2.64 -13.04 2.10
N GLN A 62 -2.99 -11.88 1.53
CA GLN A 62 -2.97 -11.67 0.08
C GLN A 62 -1.58 -11.33 -0.47
N PHE A 63 -0.64 -10.94 0.38
CA PHE A 63 0.69 -10.57 -0.07
C PHE A 63 1.56 -11.80 -0.36
N PRO A 64 2.38 -11.80 -1.42
CA PRO A 64 3.41 -12.81 -1.64
C PRO A 64 4.47 -12.78 -0.52
N GLU A 65 5.19 -13.89 -0.32
CA GLU A 65 6.14 -14.05 0.80
C GLU A 65 7.19 -12.94 0.87
N GLY A 66 7.69 -12.47 -0.28
CA GLY A 66 8.64 -11.36 -0.33
C GLY A 66 8.09 -10.08 0.29
N LEU A 67 6.87 -9.68 -0.08
CA LEU A 67 6.22 -8.48 0.47
C LEU A 67 5.79 -8.69 1.93
N ARG A 68 5.39 -9.91 2.33
CA ARG A 68 5.15 -10.22 3.74
C ARG A 68 6.40 -9.99 4.59
N ARG A 69 7.59 -10.34 4.08
CA ARG A 69 8.87 -10.09 4.77
C ARG A 69 9.26 -8.61 4.75
N LEU A 70 9.05 -7.91 3.65
CA LEU A 70 9.30 -6.46 3.55
C LEU A 70 8.55 -5.69 4.65
N PHE A 71 7.30 -6.06 4.90
CA PHE A 71 6.42 -5.38 5.86
C PHE A 71 6.30 -6.08 7.22
N GLU A 72 7.27 -6.94 7.59
CA GLU A 72 7.20 -7.74 8.83
C GLU A 72 6.91 -6.87 10.07
N ARG A 73 7.46 -5.65 10.10
CA ARG A 73 7.27 -4.71 11.21
C ARG A 73 5.84 -4.19 11.29
N SER A 74 5.21 -3.89 10.15
CA SER A 74 3.85 -3.34 10.09
C SER A 74 2.79 -4.34 10.54
N TRP A 75 3.08 -5.64 10.42
CA TRP A 75 2.21 -6.74 10.86
C TRP A 75 2.21 -6.97 12.38
N LYS A 76 3.27 -6.58 13.10
CA LYS A 76 3.40 -6.87 14.53
C LYS A 76 2.37 -6.09 15.34
N ASP A 77 1.75 -6.78 16.30
CA ASP A 77 0.90 -6.22 17.34
C ASP A 77 -0.31 -5.37 16.86
N ARG A 78 -1.15 -5.96 16.02
CA ARG A 78 -2.42 -5.36 15.59
C ARG A 78 -3.63 -6.13 16.14
N THR A 79 -3.79 -6.11 17.47
CA THR A 79 -5.05 -6.49 18.13
C THR A 79 -5.96 -5.29 18.39
N ALA A 80 -5.52 -4.10 17.99
CA ALA A 80 -6.22 -2.85 18.22
C ALA A 80 -7.51 -2.75 17.37
N PRO A 81 -8.58 -2.13 17.92
CA PRO A 81 -9.74 -1.75 17.12
C PRO A 81 -9.35 -0.70 16.08
N ALA A 82 -10.13 -0.61 14.99
CA ALA A 82 -9.97 0.43 13.99
C ALA A 82 -9.95 1.82 14.65
N GLN A 83 -8.90 2.58 14.43
CA GLN A 83 -8.82 3.94 14.93
C GLN A 83 -9.35 4.88 13.86
N LYS A 84 -10.45 5.59 14.15
CA LYS A 84 -10.86 6.70 13.30
C LYS A 84 -9.73 7.73 13.26
N PHE A 85 -9.39 8.19 12.06
CA PHE A 85 -8.32 9.15 11.85
C PHE A 85 -8.74 10.23 10.87
N GLU A 86 -8.10 11.39 10.98
CA GLU A 86 -8.31 12.50 10.06
C GLU A 86 -7.22 12.53 8.97
N LYS A 87 -7.53 13.23 7.87
CA LYS A 87 -6.62 13.34 6.72
C LYS A 87 -5.28 13.97 7.11
N ASP A 88 -5.34 15.07 7.88
CA ASP A 88 -4.14 15.84 8.23
C ASP A 88 -3.24 15.06 9.21
N ASP A 89 -3.82 14.34 10.19
CA ASP A 89 -3.06 13.46 11.09
C ASP A 89 -2.37 12.30 10.34
N PHE A 90 -3.05 11.72 9.35
CA PHE A 90 -2.45 10.66 8.52
C PHE A 90 -1.34 11.19 7.63
N TYR A 91 -1.52 12.39 7.07
CA TYR A 91 -0.50 13.02 6.24
C TYR A 91 0.72 13.40 7.07
N LEU A 92 0.51 13.97 8.26
CA LEU A 92 1.58 14.35 9.16
C LEU A 92 2.40 13.14 9.61
N ASP A 93 1.76 12.04 10.00
CA ASP A 93 2.46 10.80 10.40
C ASP A 93 3.35 10.24 9.27
N ILE A 94 2.86 10.24 8.03
CA ILE A 94 3.66 9.81 6.87
C ILE A 94 4.80 10.81 6.57
N ALA A 95 4.50 12.11 6.63
CA ALA A 95 5.48 13.17 6.42
C ALA A 95 6.62 13.08 7.43
N GLU A 96 6.32 12.85 8.70
CA GLU A 96 7.30 12.68 9.78
C GLU A 96 8.14 11.42 9.56
N ARG A 97 7.55 10.29 9.16
CA ARG A 97 8.30 9.06 8.86
C ARG A 97 9.25 9.22 7.68
N LEU A 98 8.85 9.98 6.66
CA LEU A 98 9.64 10.21 5.44
C LEU A 98 10.54 11.44 5.53
N GLN A 99 10.40 12.26 6.57
CA GLN A 99 11.09 13.55 6.71
C GLN A 99 10.85 14.47 5.50
N VAL A 100 9.59 14.58 5.06
CA VAL A 100 9.16 15.39 3.91
C VAL A 100 8.09 16.40 4.32
N GLU A 101 7.85 17.38 3.44
CA GLU A 101 6.74 18.32 3.64
C GLU A 101 5.38 17.62 3.42
N PRO A 102 4.34 17.91 4.24
CA PRO A 102 3.03 17.26 4.13
C PRO A 102 2.35 17.40 2.76
N GLU A 103 2.68 18.44 1.99
CA GLU A 103 2.16 18.67 0.65
C GLU A 103 2.58 17.59 -0.37
N ASN A 104 3.73 16.95 -0.14
CA ASN A 104 4.24 15.89 -1.01
C ASN A 104 3.61 14.51 -0.73
N VAL A 105 3.01 14.33 0.46
CA VAL A 105 2.45 13.05 0.92
C VAL A 105 1.31 12.58 0.02
N ARG A 106 0.53 13.48 -0.57
CA ARG A 106 -0.58 13.10 -1.44
C ARG A 106 -0.13 12.30 -2.66
N LEU A 107 0.98 12.69 -3.29
CA LEU A 107 1.54 11.96 -4.43
C LEU A 107 2.06 10.59 -3.98
N VAL A 108 2.82 10.56 -2.88
CA VAL A 108 3.34 9.32 -2.28
C VAL A 108 2.22 8.32 -1.98
N LEU A 109 1.13 8.78 -1.37
CA LEU A 109 -0.05 7.96 -1.09
C LEU A 109 -0.70 7.42 -2.34
N HIS A 110 -0.88 8.26 -3.37
CA HIS A 110 -1.48 7.83 -4.64
C HIS A 110 -0.67 6.70 -5.28
N VAL A 111 0.66 6.86 -5.35
CA VAL A 111 1.57 5.86 -5.92
C VAL A 111 1.55 4.57 -5.10
N PHE A 112 1.67 4.66 -3.77
CA PHE A 112 1.62 3.48 -2.92
C PHE A 112 0.28 2.74 -3.02
N PHE A 113 -0.85 3.46 -3.05
CA PHE A 113 -2.15 2.83 -3.21
C PHE A 113 -2.31 2.14 -4.57
N GLY A 114 -1.74 2.70 -5.64
CA GLY A 114 -1.69 2.03 -6.94
C GLY A 114 -0.94 0.70 -6.86
N SER A 115 0.24 0.69 -6.24
CA SER A 115 0.98 -0.53 -5.97
C SER A 115 0.20 -1.50 -5.08
N LEU A 116 -0.48 -1.02 -4.04
CA LEU A 116 -1.28 -1.84 -3.13
C LEU A 116 -2.44 -2.53 -3.85
N HIS A 117 -3.18 -1.83 -4.72
CA HIS A 117 -4.28 -2.41 -5.50
C HIS A 117 -3.83 -3.58 -6.37
N SER A 118 -2.60 -3.56 -6.90
CA SER A 118 -2.06 -4.70 -7.66
C SER A 118 -1.80 -5.95 -6.80
N GLN A 119 -1.74 -5.82 -5.48
CA GLN A 119 -1.50 -6.93 -4.54
C GLN A 119 -2.77 -7.54 -3.96
N ILE A 120 -3.91 -6.84 -4.05
CA ILE A 120 -5.12 -7.21 -3.32
C ILE A 120 -6.32 -7.37 -4.24
N THR A 121 -7.23 -8.23 -3.82
CA THR A 121 -8.54 -8.41 -4.45
C THR A 121 -9.42 -7.18 -4.25
N GLU A 122 -10.33 -6.95 -5.19
CA GLU A 122 -11.34 -5.87 -5.09
C GLU A 122 -12.15 -5.95 -3.79
N LYS A 123 -12.48 -7.17 -3.33
CA LYS A 123 -13.21 -7.37 -2.07
C LYS A 123 -12.44 -6.81 -0.86
N LEU A 124 -11.12 -7.03 -0.81
CA LEU A 124 -10.29 -6.50 0.26
C LEU A 124 -10.10 -4.98 0.11
N ALA A 125 -9.89 -4.49 -1.12
CA ALA A 125 -9.81 -3.07 -1.40
C ALA A 125 -11.07 -2.31 -0.89
N GLN A 126 -12.27 -2.85 -1.12
CA GLN A 126 -13.52 -2.25 -0.62
C GLN A 126 -13.61 -2.22 0.91
N LYS A 127 -13.12 -3.26 1.60
CA LYS A 127 -13.05 -3.26 3.06
C LYS A 127 -12.09 -2.21 3.58
N ILE A 128 -10.88 -2.13 3.03
CA ILE A 128 -9.87 -1.11 3.39
C ILE A 128 -10.41 0.29 3.16
N ARG A 129 -11.05 0.52 2.01
CA ARG A 129 -11.68 1.79 1.66
C ARG A 129 -12.74 2.23 2.68
N ALA A 130 -13.51 1.29 3.23
CA ALA A 130 -14.57 1.59 4.20
C ALA A 130 -14.03 2.12 5.54
N GLU A 131 -12.78 1.82 5.87
CA GLU A 131 -12.11 2.29 7.09
C GLU A 131 -11.47 3.69 6.92
N MET A 132 -11.44 4.24 5.71
CA MET A 132 -10.77 5.50 5.40
C MET A 132 -11.71 6.71 5.50
N PRO A 133 -11.23 7.88 5.97
CA PRO A 133 -11.97 9.12 5.87
C PRO A 133 -12.12 9.56 4.39
N PRO A 134 -13.15 10.37 4.04
CA PRO A 134 -13.53 10.62 2.64
C PRO A 134 -12.40 11.08 1.71
N ASN A 135 -11.51 11.96 2.19
CA ASN A 135 -10.39 12.47 1.40
C ASN A 135 -9.34 11.39 1.08
N ILE A 136 -9.08 10.49 2.02
CA ILE A 136 -8.14 9.38 1.84
C ILE A 136 -8.76 8.30 0.97
N ALA A 137 -10.04 7.97 1.20
CA ALA A 137 -10.80 7.07 0.33
C ALA A 137 -10.83 7.57 -1.12
N GLY A 138 -10.98 8.88 -1.34
CA GLY A 138 -10.93 9.48 -2.68
C GLY A 138 -9.56 9.31 -3.36
N THR A 139 -8.46 9.39 -2.60
CA THR A 139 -7.09 9.12 -3.12
C THR A 139 -6.92 7.64 -3.44
N PHE A 140 -7.41 6.76 -2.57
CA PHE A 140 -7.40 5.31 -2.76
C PHE A 140 -8.19 4.87 -4.00
N ASP A 141 -9.36 5.46 -4.23
CA ASP A 141 -10.20 5.21 -5.42
C ASP A 141 -9.60 5.76 -6.71
N ALA A 142 -8.88 6.89 -6.64
CA ALA A 142 -8.17 7.46 -7.78
C ALA A 142 -7.00 6.58 -8.21
N ALA A 143 -6.19 6.12 -7.25
CA ALA A 143 -5.05 5.26 -7.51
C ALA A 143 -5.41 3.93 -8.18
N ARG A 144 -6.56 3.33 -7.82
CA ARG A 144 -7.06 2.11 -8.47
C ARG A 144 -7.34 2.31 -9.95
N ARG A 145 -7.99 3.42 -10.30
CA ARG A 145 -8.33 3.72 -11.71
C ARG A 145 -7.09 3.84 -12.58
N ASP A 146 -6.00 4.39 -12.03
CA ASP A 146 -4.73 4.51 -12.74
C ASP A 146 -3.96 3.18 -12.83
N ALA A 147 -4.22 2.26 -11.90
CA ALA A 147 -3.73 0.88 -11.95
C ALA A 147 -4.55 0.00 -12.91
N ASP A 148 -5.83 0.28 -13.14
CA ASP A 148 -6.65 -0.50 -14.07
C ASP A 148 -6.42 -0.10 -15.55
N LEU A 149 -5.71 1.01 -15.80
CA LEU A 149 -5.38 1.48 -17.15
C LEU A 149 -4.10 0.80 -17.68
N PRO A 150 -4.12 0.19 -18.89
CA PRO A 150 -2.91 -0.34 -19.50
C PRO A 150 -1.90 0.80 -19.71
N ARG A 151 -0.71 0.64 -19.14
CA ARG A 151 0.43 1.56 -19.29
C ARG A 151 1.38 1.09 -20.38
#